data_AF-A0A2S6M921-F1
#
_entry.id   AF-A0A2S6M921-F1
#
_cell.length_a   1.000
_cell.length_b   1.000
_cell.length_c   1.000
_cell.angle_alpha   90.00
_cell.angle_beta   90.00
_cell.angle_gamma   90.00
#
_symmetry.space_group_name_H-M   'P 1'
#
loop_
_entity.id
_entity.type
_entity.pdbx_description
1 polymer ?
#
loop_
_entity_poly.entity_id
_entity_poly.type
_entity_poly.pdbx_seq_one_letter_code
_entity_poly.pdbx_strand_id
1 'polypeptide(L)'
;MRAFCGLFVLGIMSLATPTYADYKCGDAPYAFAEEDLVDVWIGPVPRGARIRYAEDEIFRQFERHVGPEIPNELPEKYRREVQHVELSNAQISTSVNEASEWLKRYGVALEEGPAKVFRSYIDRGHYIFSTLIEHPPVPNARDFVACSIILQRGIIVMNDDQETLYLRSYFHSTDGKGAAVNFAPNGGLQMTFPSKVAWFPLELTKFITEPAAFVVLDVATPKPVKLRAPTPFRLVGGHKKITFGGLDFYVTRMEAVLERGKEAPDFSVELR
;
A
#
# COMPACT_ATOMS: atom_id res chain seq x y z
N MET A 1 -43.79 18.72 -42.04
CA MET A 1 -43.75 18.43 -40.60
C MET A 1 -42.57 17.51 -40.33
N ARG A 2 -41.52 18.03 -39.69
CA ARG A 2 -40.34 17.24 -39.28
C ARG A 2 -40.65 16.66 -37.90
N ALA A 3 -40.71 15.33 -37.79
CA ALA A 3 -40.82 14.66 -36.50
C ALA A 3 -39.43 14.61 -35.86
N PHE A 4 -39.34 15.16 -34.65
CA PHE A 4 -38.12 15.30 -33.87
C PHE A 4 -37.70 13.95 -33.29
N CYS A 5 -36.39 13.71 -33.38
CA CYS A 5 -35.66 12.62 -32.76
C CYS A 5 -35.68 12.79 -31.23
N GLY A 6 -35.90 11.71 -30.49
CA GLY A 6 -35.91 11.71 -29.02
C GLY A 6 -35.37 10.39 -28.49
N LEU A 7 -34.10 10.09 -28.79
CA LEU A 7 -33.37 9.02 -28.13
C LEU A 7 -32.77 9.59 -26.82
N PHE A 8 -33.44 9.36 -25.70
CA PHE A 8 -32.86 9.59 -24.37
C PHE A 8 -31.85 8.47 -24.11
N VAL A 9 -30.57 8.72 -24.43
CA VAL A 9 -29.48 7.91 -23.92
C VAL A 9 -29.17 8.43 -22.51
N LEU A 10 -29.82 7.81 -21.51
CA LEU A 10 -29.40 7.89 -20.12
C LEU A 10 -28.07 7.13 -20.02
N GLY A 11 -26.98 7.84 -20.30
CA GLY A 11 -25.64 7.38 -20.01
C GLY A 11 -25.52 7.19 -18.50
N ILE A 12 -25.45 5.93 -18.07
CA ILE A 12 -24.98 5.58 -16.74
C ILE A 12 -23.50 5.97 -16.71
N MET A 13 -23.21 7.19 -16.25
CA MET A 13 -21.87 7.55 -15.80
C MET A 13 -21.58 6.69 -14.57
N SER A 14 -20.90 5.57 -14.79
CA SER A 14 -20.17 4.86 -13.76
C SER A 14 -19.09 5.79 -13.24
N LEU A 15 -19.40 6.58 -12.21
CA LEU A 15 -18.40 7.29 -11.42
C LEU A 15 -17.48 6.21 -10.83
N ALA A 16 -16.25 6.13 -11.33
CA ALA A 16 -15.24 5.24 -10.78
C ALA A 16 -15.01 5.65 -9.33
N THR A 17 -15.20 4.72 -8.41
CA THR A 17 -14.88 4.87 -6.99
C THR A 17 -13.38 4.65 -6.79
N PRO A 18 -12.66 5.48 -6.02
CA PRO A 18 -11.21 5.31 -5.80
C PRO A 18 -10.88 3.99 -5.09
N THR A 19 -9.59 3.61 -5.11
CA THR A 19 -9.12 2.29 -4.67
C THR A 19 -8.30 2.28 -3.38
N TYR A 20 -8.37 1.17 -2.63
CA TYR A 20 -7.66 1.01 -1.37
C TYR A 20 -7.18 -0.44 -1.13
N ALA A 21 -5.88 -0.75 -1.15
CA ALA A 21 -5.37 -1.79 -0.23
C ALA A 21 -4.89 -1.09 1.03
N ASP A 22 -4.13 -1.72 1.94
CA ASP A 22 -3.61 -0.92 3.05
C ASP A 22 -2.75 0.19 2.48
N TYR A 23 -3.15 1.41 2.85
CA TYR A 23 -2.90 2.64 2.13
C TYR A 23 -3.76 2.92 0.86
N LYS A 24 -4.39 4.10 0.78
CA LYS A 24 -5.15 4.57 -0.40
C LYS A 24 -4.19 4.96 -1.53
N CYS A 25 -4.51 4.60 -2.77
CA CYS A 25 -4.04 5.32 -3.97
C CYS A 25 -5.21 6.13 -4.54
N GLY A 26 -4.95 7.30 -5.12
CA GLY A 26 -5.95 8.32 -5.44
C GLY A 26 -7.02 7.93 -6.49
N ASP A 27 -7.75 8.95 -6.95
CA ASP A 27 -8.59 8.89 -8.16
C ASP A 27 -7.70 8.95 -9.42
N ALA A 28 -8.10 9.73 -10.44
CA ALA A 28 -7.21 10.15 -11.52
C ALA A 28 -5.92 10.78 -10.94
N PRO A 29 -4.74 10.52 -11.53
CA PRO A 29 -3.50 11.12 -11.07
C PRO A 29 -3.58 12.65 -11.14
N TYR A 30 -3.04 13.30 -10.11
CA TYR A 30 -3.04 14.76 -10.01
C TYR A 30 -1.89 15.35 -10.83
N ALA A 31 -2.20 16.33 -11.67
CA ALA A 31 -1.19 17.03 -12.47
C ALA A 31 -0.66 18.26 -11.72
N PHE A 32 0.65 18.28 -11.43
CA PHE A 32 1.34 19.50 -10.96
C PHE A 32 1.66 20.45 -12.11
N ALA A 33 1.94 19.91 -13.30
CA ALA A 33 2.18 20.58 -14.58
C ALA A 33 1.71 19.68 -15.75
N GLU A 34 1.88 20.09 -17.01
CA GLU A 34 1.43 19.28 -18.17
C GLU A 34 2.08 17.88 -18.24
N GLU A 35 3.23 17.68 -17.59
CA GLU A 35 4.03 16.45 -17.68
C GLU A 35 4.18 15.69 -16.34
N ASP A 36 4.04 16.37 -15.19
CA ASP A 36 4.26 15.77 -13.86
C ASP A 36 2.95 15.30 -13.23
N LEU A 37 2.81 13.98 -13.09
CA LEU A 37 1.65 13.32 -12.51
C LEU A 37 2.02 12.67 -11.17
N VAL A 38 1.14 12.79 -10.19
CA VAL A 38 1.30 12.10 -8.90
C VAL A 38 0.03 11.42 -8.41
N ASP A 39 0.24 10.38 -7.63
CA ASP A 39 -0.77 9.78 -6.78
C ASP A 39 -0.48 10.03 -5.30
N VAL A 40 -1.52 9.95 -4.49
CA VAL A 40 -1.41 9.98 -3.03
C VAL A 40 -1.23 8.57 -2.49
N TRP A 41 -0.41 8.42 -1.45
CA TRP A 41 -0.23 7.17 -0.71
C TRP A 41 -0.38 7.44 0.78
N ILE A 42 -1.47 6.95 1.38
CA ILE A 42 -1.88 7.34 2.72
C ILE A 42 -2.41 6.16 3.54
N GLY A 43 -1.93 5.99 4.77
CA GLY A 43 -2.29 4.87 5.63
C GLY A 43 -1.94 5.09 7.10
N PRO A 44 -2.37 4.19 7.99
CA PRO A 44 -2.15 4.33 9.42
C PRO A 44 -0.70 3.98 9.81
N VAL A 45 -0.19 4.65 10.84
CA VAL A 45 1.13 4.39 11.42
C VAL A 45 1.06 4.56 12.94
N PRO A 46 1.79 3.78 13.75
CA PRO A 46 1.77 3.94 15.20
C PRO A 46 2.22 5.34 15.64
N ARG A 47 1.62 5.85 16.71
CA ARG A 47 1.98 7.17 17.26
C ARG A 47 3.45 7.21 17.65
N GLY A 48 4.12 8.29 17.26
CA GLY A 48 5.55 8.48 17.53
C GLY A 48 6.48 7.72 16.60
N ALA A 49 5.95 7.09 15.55
CA ALA A 49 6.77 6.52 14.49
C ALA A 49 7.65 7.58 13.82
N ARG A 50 8.91 7.23 13.57
CA ARG A 50 9.82 7.99 12.73
C ARG A 50 9.75 7.42 11.33
N ILE A 51 9.46 8.26 10.35
CA ILE A 51 9.29 7.85 8.95
C ILE A 51 10.38 8.46 8.08
N ARG A 52 10.97 7.64 7.21
CA ARG A 52 12.00 8.01 6.24
C ARG A 52 11.75 7.27 4.92
N TYR A 53 12.38 7.73 3.85
CA TYR A 53 12.48 6.91 2.64
C TYR A 53 13.52 5.82 2.84
N ALA A 54 13.18 4.61 2.40
CA ALA A 54 14.04 3.44 2.42
C ALA A 54 14.63 3.21 1.03
N GLU A 55 15.89 2.77 0.97
CA GLU A 55 16.56 2.46 -0.29
C GLU A 55 16.12 1.09 -0.84
N ASP A 56 16.19 0.93 -2.17
CA ASP A 56 15.85 -0.33 -2.85
C ASP A 56 16.73 -1.52 -2.41
N GLU A 57 17.97 -1.26 -1.98
CA GLU A 57 18.88 -2.34 -1.58
C GLU A 57 18.33 -3.20 -0.45
N ILE A 58 17.53 -2.64 0.46
CA ILE A 58 16.92 -3.40 1.55
C ILE A 58 15.98 -4.47 0.98
N PHE A 59 15.13 -4.10 0.02
CA PHE A 59 14.18 -5.03 -0.60
C PHE A 59 14.90 -6.09 -1.42
N ARG A 60 15.90 -5.70 -2.24
CA ARG A 60 16.74 -6.62 -3.00
C ARG A 60 17.50 -7.61 -2.11
N GLN A 61 18.01 -7.15 -0.97
CA GLN A 61 18.73 -8.01 -0.04
C GLN A 61 17.82 -9.10 0.53
N PHE A 62 16.61 -8.74 0.97
CA PHE A 62 15.65 -9.73 1.44
C PHE A 62 15.22 -10.66 0.32
N GLU A 63 14.93 -10.14 -0.87
CA GLU A 63 14.54 -10.95 -2.04
C GLU A 63 15.53 -12.08 -2.31
N ARG A 64 16.83 -11.77 -2.35
CA ARG A 64 17.91 -12.76 -2.59
C ARG A 64 17.92 -13.91 -1.57
N HIS A 65 17.44 -13.70 -0.34
CA HIS A 65 17.56 -14.67 0.75
C HIS A 65 16.26 -15.41 1.06
N VAL A 66 15.12 -14.75 0.92
CA VAL A 66 13.83 -15.25 1.39
C VAL A 66 12.86 -15.58 0.27
N GLY A 67 13.15 -15.13 -0.96
CA GLY A 67 12.34 -15.38 -2.15
C GLY A 67 11.86 -14.10 -2.83
N PRO A 68 11.21 -14.22 -4.00
CA PRO A 68 10.84 -13.09 -4.86
C PRO A 68 10.01 -12.04 -4.11
N GLU A 69 10.19 -10.78 -4.47
CA GLU A 69 9.36 -9.69 -3.93
C GLU A 69 7.91 -9.80 -4.42
N ILE A 70 7.75 -10.11 -5.71
CA ILE A 70 6.45 -10.30 -6.36
C ILE A 70 6.10 -11.80 -6.33
N PRO A 71 5.01 -12.21 -5.67
CA PRO A 71 4.62 -13.61 -5.63
C PRO A 71 4.21 -14.10 -7.02
N ASN A 72 4.47 -15.38 -7.32
CA ASN A 72 4.18 -15.97 -8.63
C ASN A 72 2.67 -16.03 -8.90
N GLU A 73 1.87 -16.07 -7.85
CA GLU A 73 0.42 -16.07 -7.83
C GLU A 73 -0.19 -14.70 -8.18
N LEU A 74 0.60 -13.61 -8.18
CA LEU A 74 0.11 -12.30 -8.60
C LEU A 74 -0.27 -12.35 -10.10
N PRO A 75 -1.48 -11.94 -10.49
CA PRO A 75 -1.90 -11.95 -11.89
C PRO A 75 -0.90 -11.28 -12.82
N GLU A 76 -0.68 -11.89 -13.99
CA GLU A 76 0.37 -11.46 -14.91
C GLU A 76 0.23 -10.00 -15.36
N LYS A 77 -1.00 -9.50 -15.50
CA LYS A 77 -1.27 -8.09 -15.85
C LYS A 77 -0.65 -7.08 -14.89
N TYR A 78 -0.37 -7.49 -13.65
CA TYR A 78 0.22 -6.66 -12.62
C TYR A 78 1.74 -6.80 -12.52
N ARG A 79 2.32 -7.87 -13.09
CA ARG A 79 3.74 -8.20 -13.00
C ARG A 79 4.57 -7.64 -14.16
N ARG A 80 3.92 -7.35 -15.28
CA ARG A 80 4.57 -6.86 -16.49
C ARG A 80 4.81 -5.35 -16.39
N GLU A 81 5.97 -4.93 -16.87
CA GLU A 81 6.30 -3.52 -17.13
C GLU A 81 6.14 -2.60 -15.90
N VAL A 82 6.51 -3.09 -14.71
CA VAL A 82 6.52 -2.28 -13.49
C VAL A 82 7.56 -1.18 -13.62
N GLN A 83 7.12 0.07 -13.65
CA GLN A 83 7.98 1.25 -13.70
C GLN A 83 8.40 1.66 -12.28
N HIS A 84 9.66 2.02 -12.10
CA HIS A 84 10.17 2.49 -10.81
C HIS A 84 10.12 4.02 -10.75
N VAL A 85 9.52 4.54 -9.70
CA VAL A 85 9.13 5.95 -9.57
C VAL A 85 9.57 6.55 -8.23
N GLU A 86 9.58 7.87 -8.11
CA GLU A 86 10.02 8.55 -6.89
C GLU A 86 8.89 8.83 -5.89
N LEU A 87 9.28 8.95 -4.62
CA LEU A 87 8.41 9.40 -3.52
C LEU A 87 8.73 10.84 -3.15
N SER A 88 7.71 11.62 -2.82
CA SER A 88 7.92 13.00 -2.37
C SER A 88 6.85 13.48 -1.38
N ASN A 89 7.15 14.60 -0.70
CA ASN A 89 6.16 15.37 0.06
C ASN A 89 5.43 14.58 1.17
N ALA A 90 6.21 13.89 2.00
CA ALA A 90 5.72 13.14 3.14
C ALA A 90 5.18 14.04 4.28
N GLN A 91 4.06 13.64 4.89
CA GLN A 91 3.42 14.31 6.03
C GLN A 91 2.80 13.30 7.01
N ILE A 92 2.72 13.72 8.28
CA ILE A 92 1.90 13.06 9.32
C ILE A 92 0.68 13.94 9.64
N SER A 93 -0.48 13.30 9.71
CA SER A 93 -1.74 13.88 10.18
C SER A 93 -2.17 13.19 11.48
N THR A 94 -2.57 14.00 12.46
CA THR A 94 -3.03 13.55 13.78
C THR A 94 -4.54 13.42 13.88
N SER A 95 -5.27 13.88 12.86
CA SER A 95 -6.71 13.76 12.74
C SER A 95 -7.14 13.43 11.31
N VAL A 96 -8.36 12.88 11.18
CA VAL A 96 -9.00 12.64 9.87
C VAL A 96 -9.19 13.94 9.09
N ASN A 97 -9.45 15.06 9.79
CA ASN A 97 -9.63 16.36 9.15
C ASN A 97 -8.33 16.86 8.52
N GLU A 98 -7.21 16.78 9.24
CA GLU A 98 -5.88 17.13 8.71
C GLU A 98 -5.51 16.26 7.49
N ALA A 99 -5.77 14.95 7.57
CA ALA A 99 -5.55 14.04 6.45
C ALA A 99 -6.41 14.40 5.23
N SER A 100 -7.69 14.71 5.47
CA SER A 100 -8.63 15.13 4.42
C SER A 100 -8.22 16.45 3.76
N GLU A 101 -7.79 17.44 4.54
CA GLU A 101 -7.31 18.71 4.03
C GLU A 101 -6.04 18.56 3.19
N TRP A 102 -5.13 17.66 3.58
CA TRP A 102 -3.94 17.36 2.79
C TRP A 102 -4.30 16.71 1.45
N LEU A 103 -5.17 15.68 1.46
CA LEU A 103 -5.61 14.99 0.23
C LEU A 103 -6.29 15.94 -0.75
N LYS A 104 -7.10 16.88 -0.26
CA LYS A 104 -7.78 17.89 -1.09
C LYS A 104 -6.82 18.78 -1.88
N ARG A 105 -5.60 19.02 -1.39
CA ARG A 105 -4.59 19.81 -2.11
C ARG A 105 -4.14 19.13 -3.41
N TYR A 106 -4.29 17.81 -3.48
CA TYR A 106 -3.95 16.98 -4.64
C TYR A 106 -5.20 16.41 -5.32
N GLY A 107 -6.33 17.12 -5.21
CA GLY A 107 -7.57 16.74 -5.89
C GLY A 107 -8.25 15.46 -5.39
N VAL A 108 -7.77 14.87 -4.30
CA VAL A 108 -8.32 13.61 -3.76
C VAL A 108 -9.30 13.91 -2.62
N ALA A 109 -10.51 13.37 -2.74
CA ALA A 109 -11.47 13.36 -1.64
C ALA A 109 -11.24 12.13 -0.74
N LEU A 110 -11.30 12.34 0.58
CA LEU A 110 -11.34 11.24 1.53
C LEU A 110 -12.78 10.74 1.69
N GLU A 111 -13.06 9.55 1.19
CA GLU A 111 -14.38 8.93 1.30
C GLU A 111 -14.75 8.50 2.73
N GLU A 112 -16.05 8.35 2.98
CA GLU A 112 -16.58 8.02 4.31
C GLU A 112 -16.06 6.67 4.86
N GLY A 113 -15.97 5.64 4.01
CA GLY A 113 -15.50 4.31 4.40
C GLY A 113 -14.07 4.33 4.95
N PRO A 114 -13.07 4.74 4.16
CA PRO A 114 -11.69 4.93 4.61
C PRO A 114 -11.56 5.91 5.77
N ALA A 115 -12.33 7.00 5.78
CA ALA A 115 -12.34 7.96 6.91
C ALA A 115 -12.72 7.30 8.24
N LYS A 116 -13.66 6.33 8.23
CA LYS A 116 -14.03 5.56 9.43
C LYS A 116 -12.88 4.67 9.90
N VAL A 117 -12.17 4.02 8.98
CA VAL A 117 -10.99 3.22 9.31
C VAL A 117 -9.89 4.08 9.91
N PHE A 118 -9.59 5.24 9.31
CA PHE A 118 -8.62 6.18 9.87
C PHE A 118 -9.02 6.69 11.26
N ARG A 119 -10.30 6.99 11.48
CA ARG A 119 -10.79 7.35 12.82
C ARG A 119 -10.55 6.22 13.82
N SER A 120 -10.88 4.98 13.46
CA SER A 120 -10.64 3.79 14.30
C SER A 120 -9.16 3.64 14.68
N TYR A 121 -8.23 3.81 13.73
CA TYR A 121 -6.80 3.79 14.03
C TYR A 121 -6.36 4.92 14.96
N ILE A 122 -6.83 6.14 14.72
CA ILE A 122 -6.54 7.30 15.58
C ILE A 122 -7.03 7.04 17.01
N ASP A 123 -8.24 6.51 17.17
CA ASP A 123 -8.81 6.16 18.48
C ASP A 123 -7.98 5.08 19.20
N ARG A 124 -7.30 4.19 18.44
CA ARG A 124 -6.34 3.19 18.93
C ARG A 124 -4.91 3.73 19.08
N GLY A 125 -4.71 5.05 19.01
CA GLY A 125 -3.41 5.67 19.24
C GLY A 125 -2.45 5.63 18.04
N HIS A 126 -2.98 5.64 16.81
CA HIS A 126 -2.19 5.78 15.58
C HIS A 126 -2.27 7.21 15.03
N TYR A 127 -1.38 7.53 14.11
CA TYR A 127 -1.44 8.68 13.22
C TYR A 127 -1.64 8.22 11.78
N ILE A 128 -1.88 9.17 10.88
CA ILE A 128 -2.03 8.91 9.47
C ILE A 128 -0.81 9.46 8.74
N PHE A 129 -0.08 8.60 8.06
CA PHE A 129 1.02 8.99 7.17
C PHE A 129 0.47 9.24 5.78
N SER A 130 0.97 10.25 5.09
CA SER A 130 0.66 10.55 3.69
C SER A 130 1.93 10.93 2.93
N THR A 131 2.08 10.49 1.69
CA THR A 131 3.14 10.89 0.77
C THR A 131 2.60 10.92 -0.65
N LEU A 132 3.32 11.58 -1.56
CA LEU A 132 3.07 11.50 -2.98
C LEU A 132 3.97 10.43 -3.60
N ILE A 133 3.47 9.81 -4.66
CA ILE A 133 4.18 8.90 -5.55
C ILE A 133 4.10 9.48 -6.94
N GLU A 134 5.21 9.54 -7.65
CA GLU A 134 5.22 9.88 -9.07
C GLU A 134 4.45 8.82 -9.87
N HIS A 135 3.47 9.26 -10.65
CA HIS A 135 2.72 8.41 -11.56
C HIS A 135 3.45 8.39 -12.92
N PRO A 136 3.68 7.22 -13.54
CA PRO A 136 4.32 7.15 -14.85
C PRO A 136 3.63 8.01 -15.92
N PRO A 137 4.36 8.55 -16.90
CA PRO A 137 3.76 9.37 -17.95
C PRO A 137 2.73 8.55 -18.75
N VAL A 138 1.57 9.15 -18.99
CA VAL A 138 0.49 8.57 -19.80
C VAL A 138 -0.05 9.60 -20.79
N PRO A 139 -0.51 9.19 -21.99
CA PRO A 139 -0.91 10.14 -23.04
C PRO A 139 -2.01 11.12 -22.62
N ASN A 140 -2.98 10.66 -21.83
CA ASN A 140 -4.08 11.47 -21.29
C ASN A 140 -4.32 11.12 -19.82
N ALA A 141 -3.71 11.84 -18.90
CA ALA A 141 -3.87 11.62 -17.45
C ALA A 141 -5.34 11.63 -16.99
N ARG A 142 -6.18 12.46 -17.61
CA ARG A 142 -7.61 12.59 -17.29
C ARG A 142 -8.44 11.35 -17.62
N ASP A 143 -7.94 10.48 -18.50
CA ASP A 143 -8.63 9.24 -18.85
C ASP A 143 -8.41 8.17 -17.77
N PHE A 144 -7.34 8.27 -16.97
CA PHE A 144 -7.10 7.40 -15.83
C PHE A 144 -8.03 7.79 -14.69
N VAL A 145 -8.72 6.81 -14.11
CA VAL A 145 -9.81 7.04 -13.15
C VAL A 145 -9.61 6.32 -11.83
N ALA A 146 -8.64 5.41 -11.76
CA ALA A 146 -8.36 4.65 -10.56
C ALA A 146 -6.88 4.27 -10.50
N CYS A 147 -6.25 4.54 -9.36
CA CYS A 147 -4.99 3.92 -8.97
C CYS A 147 -5.25 2.96 -7.81
N SER A 148 -4.64 1.77 -7.84
CA SER A 148 -4.89 0.66 -6.90
C SER A 148 -3.60 0.10 -6.34
N ILE A 149 -3.54 -0.19 -5.04
CA ILE A 149 -2.47 -1.02 -4.50
C ILE A 149 -2.82 -2.48 -4.73
N ILE A 150 -1.96 -3.20 -5.45
CA ILE A 150 -2.17 -4.60 -5.86
C ILE A 150 -1.28 -5.57 -5.09
N LEU A 151 -0.15 -5.08 -4.58
CA LEU A 151 0.80 -5.83 -3.77
C LEU A 151 1.43 -4.89 -2.74
N GLN A 152 1.51 -5.34 -1.49
CA GLN A 152 2.28 -4.71 -0.45
C GLN A 152 3.37 -5.64 0.04
N ARG A 153 4.59 -5.12 0.07
CA ARG A 153 5.76 -5.79 0.58
C ARG A 153 6.17 -5.13 1.90
N GLY A 154 5.99 -5.87 3.00
CA GLY A 154 6.43 -5.46 4.33
C GLY A 154 7.62 -6.27 4.80
N ILE A 155 8.69 -5.61 5.24
CA ILE A 155 9.79 -6.24 5.97
C ILE A 155 9.77 -5.66 7.38
N ILE A 156 9.39 -6.48 8.34
CA ILE A 156 9.26 -6.13 9.75
C ILE A 156 10.50 -6.62 10.48
N VAL A 157 11.41 -5.70 10.79
CA VAL A 157 12.61 -5.99 11.59
C VAL A 157 12.32 -5.67 13.04
N MET A 158 12.30 -6.71 13.87
CA MET A 158 12.10 -6.61 15.31
C MET A 158 13.45 -6.69 16.00
N ASN A 159 13.78 -5.68 16.79
CA ASN A 159 14.98 -5.68 17.62
C ASN A 159 14.65 -5.09 18.99
N ASP A 160 14.79 -5.91 20.02
CA ASP A 160 14.31 -5.62 21.38
C ASP A 160 12.81 -5.22 21.39
N ASP A 161 12.51 -4.01 21.86
CA ASP A 161 11.16 -3.42 21.92
C ASP A 161 10.93 -2.37 20.81
N GLN A 162 11.61 -2.54 19.67
CA GLN A 162 11.49 -1.68 18.51
C GLN A 162 11.14 -2.48 17.27
N GLU A 163 10.16 -1.98 16.53
CA GLU A 163 9.84 -2.42 15.18
C GLU A 163 10.37 -1.40 14.18
N THR A 164 11.00 -1.90 13.12
CA THR A 164 11.22 -1.14 11.89
C THR A 164 10.54 -1.86 10.74
N LEU A 165 9.47 -1.25 10.22
CA LEU A 165 8.75 -1.69 9.04
C LEU A 165 9.33 -0.99 7.80
N TYR A 166 9.86 -1.77 6.86
CA TYR A 166 10.13 -1.31 5.50
C TYR A 166 8.96 -1.71 4.61
N LEU A 167 8.28 -0.74 4.02
CA LEU A 167 7.08 -0.91 3.22
C LEU A 167 7.33 -0.45 1.78
N ARG A 168 7.07 -1.34 0.82
CA ARG A 168 6.91 -0.99 -0.60
C ARG A 168 5.54 -1.42 -1.07
N SER A 169 4.86 -0.53 -1.77
CA SER A 169 3.59 -0.84 -2.44
C SER A 169 3.78 -0.85 -3.94
N TYR A 170 3.04 -1.74 -4.61
CA TYR A 170 2.93 -1.82 -6.05
C TYR A 170 1.57 -1.32 -6.45
N PHE A 171 1.56 -0.45 -7.45
CA PHE A 171 0.41 0.30 -7.89
C PHE A 171 0.01 -0.15 -9.29
N HIS A 172 -1.30 -0.16 -9.52
CA HIS A 172 -1.93 -0.41 -10.80
C HIS A 172 -2.90 0.74 -11.08
N SER A 173 -2.57 1.55 -12.08
CA SER A 173 -3.42 2.67 -12.53
C SER A 173 -4.05 2.32 -13.86
N THR A 174 -5.35 2.59 -14.03
CA THR A 174 -6.10 2.24 -15.25
C THR A 174 -7.12 3.29 -15.67
N ASP A 175 -7.38 3.36 -16.97
CA ASP A 175 -8.44 4.17 -17.60
C ASP A 175 -9.82 3.50 -17.62
N GLY A 176 -9.90 2.24 -17.15
CA GLY A 176 -11.13 1.44 -17.18
C GLY A 176 -11.58 0.99 -18.58
N LYS A 177 -10.84 1.34 -19.64
CA LYS A 177 -11.11 1.02 -21.05
C LYS A 177 -10.06 0.08 -21.65
N GLY A 178 -8.97 -0.19 -20.92
CA GLY A 178 -7.97 -1.20 -21.25
C GLY A 178 -6.53 -0.69 -21.17
N ALA A 179 -6.30 0.62 -21.06
CA ALA A 179 -4.98 1.14 -20.75
C ALA A 179 -4.70 1.01 -19.26
N ALA A 180 -3.49 0.59 -18.93
CA ALA A 180 -3.02 0.52 -17.55
C ALA A 180 -1.50 0.69 -17.48
N VAL A 181 -1.04 1.17 -16.34
CA VAL A 181 0.38 1.24 -15.99
C VAL A 181 0.58 0.64 -14.61
N ASN A 182 1.65 -0.14 -14.45
CA ASN A 182 2.08 -0.68 -13.16
C ASN A 182 3.33 0.07 -12.72
N PHE A 183 3.41 0.40 -11.43
CA PHE A 183 4.58 1.10 -10.91
C PHE A 183 4.80 0.81 -9.42
N ALA A 184 6.02 1.05 -8.96
CA ALA A 184 6.40 0.93 -7.57
C ALA A 184 7.51 1.94 -7.23
N PRO A 185 7.58 2.43 -5.99
CA PRO A 185 8.67 3.29 -5.55
C PRO A 185 10.05 2.67 -5.77
N ASN A 186 11.02 3.48 -6.15
CA ASN A 186 12.44 3.14 -6.12
C ASN A 186 12.94 3.11 -4.66
N GLY A 187 12.62 2.03 -3.95
CA GLY A 187 12.80 1.97 -2.50
C GLY A 187 11.47 1.80 -1.77
N GLY A 188 11.21 2.59 -0.75
CA GLY A 188 9.94 2.52 -0.02
C GLY A 188 9.90 3.45 1.18
N LEU A 189 9.09 3.08 2.16
CA LEU A 189 8.99 3.77 3.44
C LEU A 189 9.67 2.94 4.52
N GLN A 190 10.48 3.57 5.34
CA GLN A 190 10.96 3.02 6.61
C GLN A 190 10.18 3.67 7.73
N MET A 191 9.52 2.87 8.57
CA MET A 191 8.77 3.32 9.74
C MET A 191 9.35 2.65 10.98
N THR A 192 9.93 3.42 11.89
CA THR A 192 10.48 2.89 13.15
C THR A 192 9.67 3.38 14.34
N PHE A 193 9.18 2.45 15.16
CA PHE A 193 8.36 2.75 16.33
C PHE A 193 8.58 1.74 17.47
N PRO A 194 8.32 2.11 18.74
CA PRO A 194 8.34 1.17 19.84
C PRO A 194 7.24 0.11 19.67
N SER A 195 7.61 -1.17 19.71
CA SER A 195 6.65 -2.27 19.66
C SER A 195 7.26 -3.56 20.21
N LYS A 196 6.42 -4.36 20.87
CA LYS A 196 6.73 -5.74 21.31
C LYS A 196 6.08 -6.80 20.41
N VAL A 197 5.30 -6.35 19.43
CA VAL A 197 4.53 -7.19 18.52
C VAL A 197 4.90 -6.78 17.11
N ALA A 198 5.05 -7.75 16.21
CA ALA A 198 5.17 -7.43 14.79
C ALA A 198 3.80 -7.02 14.28
N TRP A 199 3.63 -5.78 13.80
CA TRP A 199 2.34 -5.23 13.40
C TRP A 199 2.30 -4.80 11.92
N PHE A 200 1.17 -5.02 11.25
CA PHE A 200 0.92 -4.49 9.91
C PHE A 200 -0.58 -4.20 9.73
N PRO A 201 -0.96 -3.00 9.27
CA PRO A 201 -2.37 -2.62 9.13
C PRO A 201 -3.02 -3.36 7.96
N LEU A 202 -4.26 -3.83 8.15
CA LEU A 202 -5.05 -4.53 7.13
C LEU A 202 -6.50 -4.03 6.96
N GLU A 203 -6.97 -3.09 7.78
CA GLU A 203 -8.38 -2.69 7.76
C GLU A 203 -8.80 -1.88 6.51
N LEU A 204 -7.87 -1.26 5.79
CA LEU A 204 -8.19 -0.52 4.56
C LEU A 204 -8.41 -1.45 3.36
N THR A 205 -7.92 -2.69 3.45
CA THR A 205 -8.01 -3.69 2.36
C THR A 205 -9.45 -4.07 1.99
N LYS A 206 -10.44 -3.82 2.84
CA LYS A 206 -11.84 -4.02 2.47
C LYS A 206 -12.32 -3.10 1.35
N PHE A 207 -11.60 -2.01 1.09
CA PHE A 207 -11.95 -1.04 0.07
C PHE A 207 -11.14 -1.22 -1.24
N ILE A 208 -10.49 -2.38 -1.46
CA ILE A 208 -9.78 -2.65 -2.74
C ILE A 208 -10.80 -2.58 -3.90
N THR A 209 -10.40 -2.07 -5.06
CA THR A 209 -11.25 -2.00 -6.26
C THR A 209 -10.91 -3.12 -7.24
N GLU A 210 -9.65 -3.53 -7.28
CA GLU A 210 -9.22 -4.79 -7.87
C GLU A 210 -9.84 -5.99 -7.14
N PRO A 211 -9.94 -7.17 -7.78
CA PRO A 211 -10.57 -8.34 -7.16
C PRO A 211 -9.91 -8.76 -5.83
N ALA A 212 -8.59 -8.56 -5.73
CA ALA A 212 -7.81 -8.83 -4.54
C ALA A 212 -6.52 -7.99 -4.51
N ALA A 213 -5.95 -7.85 -3.32
CA ALA A 213 -4.59 -7.36 -3.11
C ALA A 213 -3.75 -8.44 -2.43
N PHE A 214 -2.46 -8.44 -2.72
CA PHE A 214 -1.50 -9.38 -2.16
C PHE A 214 -0.67 -8.69 -1.08
N VAL A 215 -0.38 -9.39 0.01
CA VAL A 215 0.49 -8.88 1.06
C VAL A 215 1.57 -9.92 1.34
N VAL A 216 2.84 -9.51 1.26
CA VAL A 216 4.00 -10.35 1.55
C VAL A 216 4.77 -9.74 2.72
N LEU A 217 4.74 -10.41 3.87
CA LEU A 217 5.42 -9.97 5.08
C LEU A 217 6.62 -10.85 5.38
N ASP A 218 7.76 -10.23 5.62
CA ASP A 218 8.93 -10.87 6.21
C ASP A 218 9.12 -10.36 7.62
N VAL A 219 8.97 -11.25 8.61
CA VAL A 219 9.25 -10.91 10.01
C VAL A 219 10.64 -11.40 10.36
N ALA A 220 11.56 -10.45 10.58
CA ALA A 220 12.95 -10.69 10.94
C ALA A 220 13.16 -10.48 12.45
N THR A 221 13.60 -11.52 13.15
CA THR A 221 13.81 -11.50 14.61
C THR A 221 15.24 -11.92 14.98
N PRO A 222 15.85 -11.41 16.08
CA PRO A 222 17.25 -11.71 16.41
C PRO A 222 17.44 -13.16 16.88
N LYS A 223 16.36 -13.78 17.36
CA LYS A 223 16.28 -15.18 17.77
C LYS A 223 15.25 -15.91 16.92
N PRO A 224 15.37 -17.24 16.70
CA PRO A 224 14.34 -17.99 16.01
C PRO A 224 13.05 -17.98 16.84
N VAL A 225 11.97 -17.42 16.29
CA VAL A 225 10.64 -17.44 16.90
C VAL A 225 9.72 -18.30 16.04
N LYS A 226 9.02 -19.26 16.65
CA LYS A 226 7.98 -20.02 15.95
C LYS A 226 6.72 -19.17 15.84
N LEU A 227 6.61 -18.42 14.75
CA LEU A 227 5.42 -17.64 14.46
C LEU A 227 4.32 -18.55 13.91
N ARG A 228 3.12 -18.46 14.50
CA ARG A 228 1.90 -18.95 13.85
C ARG A 228 1.40 -17.82 12.95
N ALA A 229 1.20 -18.11 11.67
CA ALA A 229 0.62 -17.11 10.77
C ALA A 229 -0.83 -16.82 11.22
N PRO A 230 -1.17 -15.58 11.58
CA PRO A 230 -2.55 -15.22 11.86
C PRO A 230 -3.34 -15.22 10.55
N THR A 231 -4.60 -15.65 10.58
CA THR A 231 -5.51 -15.48 9.44
C THR A 231 -5.56 -14.00 9.04
N PRO A 232 -5.42 -13.65 7.75
CA PRO A 232 -5.47 -14.52 6.55
C PRO A 232 -4.12 -14.99 6.01
N PHE A 233 -3.02 -14.79 6.75
CA PHE A 233 -1.69 -15.16 6.30
C PHE A 233 -1.46 -16.67 6.35
N ARG A 234 -0.66 -17.13 5.38
CA ARG A 234 -0.01 -18.45 5.37
C ARG A 234 1.50 -18.28 5.51
N LEU A 235 2.15 -19.24 6.14
CA LEU A 235 3.62 -19.34 6.14
C LEU A 235 4.11 -19.77 4.75
N VAL A 236 5.13 -19.09 4.23
CA VAL A 236 5.73 -19.44 2.93
C VAL A 236 7.23 -19.66 3.13
N GLY A 237 7.60 -20.93 3.24
CA GLY A 237 8.98 -21.36 3.50
C GLY A 237 9.32 -21.50 4.98
N GLY A 238 10.51 -22.03 5.26
CA GLY A 238 11.08 -22.16 6.61
C GLY A 238 11.95 -20.96 7.00
N HIS A 239 12.33 -20.88 8.28
CA HIS A 239 13.18 -19.81 8.79
C HIS A 239 14.49 -19.69 7.98
N LYS A 240 14.78 -18.49 7.48
CA LYS A 240 16.04 -18.16 6.80
C LYS A 240 16.87 -17.26 7.67
N LYS A 241 18.18 -17.52 7.75
CA LYS A 241 19.11 -16.62 8.43
C LYS A 241 19.60 -15.57 7.43
N ILE A 242 19.60 -14.29 7.83
CA ILE A 242 20.10 -13.16 7.05
C ILE A 242 20.97 -12.28 7.95
N THR A 243 21.99 -11.65 7.40
CA THR A 243 22.74 -10.59 8.08
C THR A 243 22.28 -9.24 7.52
N PHE A 244 21.67 -8.40 8.35
CA PHE A 244 21.12 -7.10 7.98
C PHE A 244 21.60 -6.03 8.97
N GLY A 245 22.13 -4.92 8.47
CA GLY A 245 22.69 -3.86 9.34
C GLY A 245 23.82 -4.33 10.26
N GLY A 246 24.57 -5.36 9.86
CA GLY A 246 25.64 -5.96 10.67
C GLY A 246 25.15 -6.92 11.78
N LEU A 247 23.84 -7.18 11.86
CA LEU A 247 23.24 -8.10 12.83
C LEU A 247 22.62 -9.31 12.13
N ASP A 248 22.63 -10.45 12.80
CA ASP A 248 22.01 -11.67 12.31
C ASP A 248 20.54 -11.76 12.73
N PHE A 249 19.66 -12.04 11.77
CA PHE A 249 18.23 -12.24 11.98
C PHE A 249 17.76 -13.57 11.42
N TYR A 250 16.68 -14.07 12.00
CA TYR A 250 15.88 -15.18 11.50
C TYR A 250 14.60 -14.62 10.88
N VAL A 251 14.41 -14.86 9.59
CA VAL A 251 13.27 -14.35 8.83
C VAL A 251 12.23 -15.43 8.65
N THR A 252 10.98 -15.07 8.92
CA THR A 252 9.80 -15.87 8.61
C THR A 252 8.97 -15.11 7.59
N ARG A 253 8.78 -15.69 6.41
CA ARG A 253 7.93 -15.11 5.36
C ARG A 253 6.49 -15.60 5.49
N MET A 254 5.57 -14.66 5.30
CA MET A 254 4.14 -14.88 5.28
C MET A 254 3.51 -14.18 4.10
N GLU A 255 2.44 -14.77 3.57
CA GLU A 255 1.71 -14.21 2.45
C GLU A 255 0.21 -14.25 2.72
N ALA A 256 -0.52 -13.24 2.27
CA ALA A 256 -1.97 -13.21 2.28
C ALA A 256 -2.51 -12.71 0.94
N VAL A 257 -3.68 -13.23 0.58
CA VAL A 257 -4.51 -12.70 -0.52
C VAL A 257 -5.78 -12.14 0.10
N LEU A 258 -6.03 -10.86 -0.11
CA LEU A 258 -7.11 -10.11 0.52
C LEU A 258 -8.14 -9.79 -0.55
N GLU A 259 -9.29 -10.43 -0.46
CA GLU A 259 -10.37 -10.23 -1.43
C GLU A 259 -11.11 -8.91 -1.15
N ARG A 260 -11.49 -8.24 -2.24
CA ARG A 260 -12.31 -7.02 -2.19
C ARG A 260 -13.54 -7.18 -1.30
N GLY A 261 -13.81 -6.16 -0.48
CA GLY A 261 -15.00 -6.11 0.38
C GLY A 261 -14.93 -6.99 1.62
N LYS A 262 -13.87 -7.79 1.82
CA LYS A 262 -13.68 -8.59 3.03
C LYS A 262 -12.88 -7.82 4.05
N GLU A 263 -13.31 -7.90 5.31
CA GLU A 263 -12.52 -7.39 6.42
C GLU A 263 -11.39 -8.37 6.75
N ALA A 264 -10.21 -7.82 7.00
CA ALA A 264 -9.07 -8.55 7.51
C ALA A 264 -8.58 -7.88 8.79
N PRO A 265 -8.37 -8.64 9.88
CA PRO A 265 -7.74 -8.07 11.07
C PRO A 265 -6.30 -7.69 10.75
N ASP A 266 -5.79 -6.65 11.41
CA ASP A 266 -4.37 -6.32 11.35
C ASP A 266 -3.51 -7.55 11.63
N PHE A 267 -2.39 -7.63 10.92
CA PHE A 267 -1.34 -8.53 11.33
C PHE A 267 -0.82 -8.10 12.70
N SER A 268 -0.84 -9.01 13.66
CA SER A 268 -0.25 -8.79 14.97
C SER A 268 0.25 -10.12 15.52
N VAL A 269 1.56 -10.21 15.75
CA VAL A 269 2.18 -11.41 16.32
C VAL A 269 3.08 -11.03 17.48
N GLU A 270 2.77 -11.55 18.66
CA GLU A 270 3.65 -11.45 19.83
C GLU A 270 4.89 -12.33 19.64
N LEU A 271 6.06 -11.72 19.87
CA LEU A 271 7.33 -12.43 19.86
C LEU A 271 7.65 -12.90 21.28
N ARG A 272 7.28 -14.15 21.60
CA ARG A 272 7.61 -14.82 22.87
C ARG A 272 8.70 -15.86 22.70
#